data_AF-A0A938GAB5-F1
#
_entry.id   AF-A0A938GAB5-F1
#
_cell.length_a   1.000
_cell.length_b   1.000
_cell.length_c   1.000
_cell.angle_alpha   90.00
_cell.angle_beta   90.00
_cell.angle_gamma   90.00
#
_symmetry.space_group_name_H-M   'P 1'
#
loop_
_entity.id
_entity.type
_entity.pdbx_description
1 polymer ?
#
loop_
_entity_poly.entity_id
_entity_poly.type
_entity_poly.pdbx_seq_one_letter_code
_entity_poly.pdbx_strand_id
1 'polypeptide(L)'
;MAGQIQQAVDNGAVGAFTHGGIGDDLITKKKVEVLARAVDLIKQRKVIAGVAGHSIEVSMACEKAGVKPDFYMKTFNSKQDWSAGPPNRLDSVWEETPQETLAFMQEVEVPWIAYKVLGAGSIHPREGFQYAFQNGADFLCVGMFDFHVTEDVELAQAALEKSRIRNRPWSA
;
A
#
# COMPACT_ATOMS: atom_id res chain seq x y z
N MET A 1 -13.02 -16.20 2.77
CA MET A 1 -12.39 -15.72 1.52
C MET A 1 -13.39 -15.62 0.37
N ALA A 2 -13.76 -16.71 -0.33
CA ALA A 2 -14.63 -16.61 -1.52
C ALA A 2 -16.00 -15.92 -1.26
N GLY A 3 -16.67 -16.25 -0.15
CA GLY A 3 -17.95 -15.62 0.21
C GLY A 3 -17.84 -14.12 0.52
N GLN A 4 -16.74 -13.68 1.14
CA GLN A 4 -16.50 -12.26 1.43
C GLN A 4 -16.19 -11.46 0.16
N ILE A 5 -15.44 -12.07 -0.77
CA ILE A 5 -15.19 -11.47 -2.09
C ILE A 5 -16.51 -11.31 -2.85
N GLN A 6 -17.34 -12.36 -2.87
CA GLN A 6 -18.64 -12.29 -3.54
C GLN A 6 -19.54 -11.21 -2.92
N GLN A 7 -19.62 -11.17 -1.59
CA GLN A 7 -20.39 -10.14 -0.89
C GLN A 7 -19.90 -8.72 -1.22
N ALA A 8 -18.59 -8.48 -1.33
CA ALA A 8 -18.08 -7.18 -1.72
C ALA A 8 -18.51 -6.80 -3.15
N VAL A 9 -18.41 -7.75 -4.08
CA VAL A 9 -18.81 -7.56 -5.48
C VAL A 9 -20.32 -7.32 -5.60
N ASP A 10 -21.13 -8.09 -4.89
CA ASP A 10 -22.59 -7.94 -4.86
C ASP A 10 -23.02 -6.56 -4.33
N ASN A 11 -22.19 -5.95 -3.46
CA ASN A 11 -22.37 -4.59 -2.95
C ASN A 11 -21.73 -3.49 -3.84
N GLY A 12 -21.29 -3.83 -5.05
CA GLY A 12 -20.80 -2.86 -6.04
C GLY A 12 -19.31 -2.57 -5.99
N ALA A 13 -18.50 -3.38 -5.30
CA ALA A 13 -17.04 -3.21 -5.32
C ALA A 13 -16.47 -3.40 -6.74
N VAL A 14 -15.71 -2.41 -7.21
CA VAL A 14 -14.97 -2.47 -8.49
C VAL A 14 -13.59 -3.13 -8.37
N GLY A 15 -13.16 -3.38 -7.13
CA GLY A 15 -11.92 -4.08 -6.80
C GLY A 15 -11.95 -4.62 -5.37
N ALA A 16 -11.11 -5.61 -5.11
CA ALA A 16 -10.92 -6.21 -3.79
C ALA A 16 -9.45 -6.57 -3.58
N PHE A 17 -9.03 -6.70 -2.34
CA PHE A 17 -7.65 -7.05 -2.00
C PHE A 17 -7.57 -7.77 -0.65
N THR A 18 -6.46 -8.48 -0.42
CA THR A 18 -6.20 -9.10 0.89
C THR A 18 -5.79 -8.05 1.92
N HIS A 19 -6.38 -8.07 3.10
CA HIS A 19 -6.05 -7.12 4.17
C HIS A 19 -4.58 -7.22 4.62
N GLY A 20 -3.93 -6.08 4.92
CA GLY A 20 -2.50 -6.00 5.23
C GLY A 20 -2.03 -6.93 6.35
N GLY A 21 -2.71 -6.93 7.49
CA GLY A 21 -2.37 -7.83 8.60
C GLY A 21 -2.57 -9.32 8.29
N ILE A 22 -3.48 -9.65 7.38
CA ILE A 22 -3.65 -11.03 6.89
C ILE A 22 -2.51 -11.40 5.94
N GLY A 23 -2.07 -10.47 5.08
CA GLY A 23 -0.90 -10.66 4.22
C GLY A 23 0.36 -10.98 5.03
N ASP A 24 0.63 -10.17 6.05
CA ASP A 24 1.80 -10.35 6.93
C ASP A 24 1.77 -11.71 7.66
N ASP A 25 0.61 -12.09 8.23
CA ASP A 25 0.43 -13.37 8.92
C ASP A 25 0.64 -14.57 7.98
N LEU A 26 0.12 -14.49 6.76
CA LEU A 26 0.28 -15.55 5.76
C LEU A 26 1.74 -15.72 5.34
N ILE A 27 2.50 -14.64 5.16
CA ILE A 27 3.93 -14.74 4.83
C ILE A 27 4.74 -15.29 6.00
N THR A 28 4.44 -14.85 7.23
CA THR A 28 5.08 -15.42 8.45
C THR A 28 4.86 -16.93 8.53
N LYS A 29 3.68 -17.40 8.12
CA LYS A 29 3.30 -18.83 8.07
C LYS A 29 3.74 -19.54 6.78
N LYS A 30 4.45 -18.88 5.87
CA LYS A 30 4.90 -19.39 4.57
C LYS A 30 3.76 -19.88 3.67
N LYS A 31 2.63 -19.17 3.69
CA LYS A 31 1.38 -19.50 2.97
C LYS A 31 1.06 -18.55 1.81
N VAL A 32 2.04 -18.28 0.95
CA VAL A 32 1.87 -17.36 -0.20
C VAL A 32 0.83 -17.88 -1.20
N GLU A 33 0.63 -19.18 -1.30
CA GLU A 33 -0.38 -19.82 -2.14
C GLU A 33 -1.81 -19.42 -1.77
N VAL A 34 -2.04 -19.01 -0.51
CA VAL A 34 -3.34 -18.50 -0.07
C VAL A 34 -3.59 -17.09 -0.63
N LEU A 35 -2.55 -16.25 -0.74
CA LEU A 35 -2.62 -14.95 -1.41
C LEU A 35 -2.85 -15.13 -2.92
N ALA A 36 -2.13 -16.07 -3.55
CA ALA A 36 -2.34 -16.40 -4.96
C ALA A 36 -3.80 -16.79 -5.24
N ARG A 37 -4.37 -17.68 -4.41
CA ARG A 37 -5.77 -18.08 -4.52
C ARG A 37 -6.74 -16.92 -4.30
N ALA A 38 -6.43 -15.99 -3.39
CA ALA A 38 -7.25 -14.80 -3.18
C ALA A 38 -7.29 -13.95 -4.46
N VAL A 39 -6.12 -13.69 -5.07
CA VAL A 39 -6.02 -12.93 -6.33
C VAL A 39 -6.82 -13.62 -7.43
N ASP A 40 -6.64 -14.93 -7.64
CA ASP A 40 -7.38 -15.69 -8.66
C ASP A 40 -8.89 -15.61 -8.44
N LEU A 41 -9.32 -15.77 -7.19
CA LEU A 41 -10.74 -15.66 -6.84
C LEU A 41 -11.27 -14.26 -7.14
N ILE A 42 -10.56 -13.19 -6.82
CA ILE A 42 -11.02 -11.83 -7.13
C ILE A 42 -11.12 -11.63 -8.64
N LYS A 43 -10.10 -12.06 -9.40
CA LYS A 43 -10.09 -11.98 -10.88
C LYS A 43 -11.21 -12.77 -11.54
N GLN A 44 -11.58 -13.94 -11.00
CA GLN A 44 -12.72 -14.72 -11.50
C GLN A 44 -14.06 -13.96 -11.41
N ARG A 45 -14.15 -12.97 -10.51
CA ARG A 45 -15.33 -12.08 -10.39
C ARG A 45 -15.24 -10.86 -11.29
N LYS A 46 -14.18 -10.76 -12.10
CA LYS A 46 -13.93 -9.69 -13.08
C LYS A 46 -13.82 -8.30 -12.46
N VAL A 47 -13.27 -8.23 -11.26
CA VAL A 47 -12.95 -6.97 -10.56
C VAL A 47 -11.45 -6.90 -10.30
N ILE A 48 -10.94 -5.68 -10.02
CA ILE A 48 -9.51 -5.43 -9.80
C ILE A 48 -9.03 -6.19 -8.55
N ALA A 49 -7.93 -6.93 -8.66
CA ALA A 49 -7.41 -7.79 -7.59
C ALA A 49 -6.10 -7.27 -7.01
N GLY A 50 -6.10 -6.86 -5.73
CA GLY A 50 -4.90 -6.39 -5.05
C GLY A 50 -4.40 -7.31 -3.93
N VAL A 51 -3.18 -7.04 -3.48
CA VAL A 51 -2.59 -7.64 -2.27
C VAL A 51 -2.07 -6.52 -1.37
N ALA A 52 -2.51 -6.47 -0.11
CA ALA A 52 -1.94 -5.56 0.87
C ALA A 52 -0.99 -6.24 1.85
N GLY A 53 0.01 -5.48 2.30
CA GLY A 53 0.92 -5.85 3.39
C GLY A 53 1.40 -4.62 4.16
N HIS A 54 1.75 -4.80 5.44
CA HIS A 54 2.55 -3.80 6.14
C HIS A 54 4.03 -4.08 5.90
N SER A 55 4.43 -5.35 5.91
CA SER A 55 5.78 -5.77 5.54
C SER A 55 5.95 -5.78 4.02
N ILE A 56 7.12 -5.35 3.53
CA ILE A 56 7.47 -5.45 2.10
C ILE A 56 7.62 -6.91 1.66
N GLU A 57 7.89 -7.81 2.61
CA GLU A 57 8.01 -9.25 2.37
C GLU A 57 6.75 -9.86 1.74
N VAL A 58 5.57 -9.26 1.97
CA VAL A 58 4.32 -9.69 1.30
C VAL A 58 4.43 -9.58 -0.20
N SER A 59 4.80 -8.41 -0.71
CA SER A 59 4.96 -8.18 -2.14
C SER A 59 6.14 -8.98 -2.70
N MET A 60 7.28 -9.04 -1.98
CA MET A 60 8.44 -9.84 -2.41
C MET A 60 8.11 -11.33 -2.55
N ALA A 61 7.36 -11.89 -1.61
CA ALA A 61 6.92 -13.28 -1.67
C ALA A 61 5.96 -13.51 -2.84
N CYS A 62 5.03 -12.59 -3.10
CA CYS A 62 4.13 -12.64 -4.24
C CYS A 62 4.89 -12.61 -5.58
N GLU A 63 5.79 -11.66 -5.77
CA GLU A 63 6.64 -11.57 -6.99
C GLU A 63 7.46 -12.85 -7.18
N LYS A 64 8.12 -13.33 -6.12
CA LYS A 64 8.91 -14.58 -6.17
C LYS A 64 8.08 -15.81 -6.52
N ALA A 65 6.83 -15.86 -6.05
CA ALA A 65 5.91 -16.95 -6.33
C ALA A 65 5.14 -16.79 -7.66
N GLY A 66 5.37 -15.71 -8.40
CA GLY A 66 4.69 -15.41 -9.66
C GLY A 66 3.21 -15.06 -9.49
N VAL A 67 2.81 -14.56 -8.31
CA VAL A 67 1.46 -14.04 -8.09
C VAL A 67 1.33 -12.72 -8.85
N LYS A 68 0.24 -12.56 -9.61
CA LYS A 68 0.03 -11.39 -10.49
C LYS A 68 -1.16 -10.55 -10.03
N PRO A 69 -1.06 -9.79 -8.93
CA PRO A 69 -2.10 -8.83 -8.58
C PRO A 69 -2.09 -7.66 -9.58
N ASP A 70 -3.20 -6.95 -9.65
CA ASP A 70 -3.34 -5.73 -10.45
C ASP A 70 -2.78 -4.51 -9.72
N PHE A 71 -2.63 -4.58 -8.39
CA PHE A 71 -1.90 -3.59 -7.59
C PHE A 71 -1.38 -4.20 -6.28
N TYR A 72 -0.33 -3.61 -5.72
CA TYR A 72 0.03 -3.79 -4.32
C TYR A 72 -0.43 -2.61 -3.48
N MET A 73 -0.91 -2.88 -2.27
CA MET A 73 -1.21 -1.85 -1.28
C MET A 73 -0.22 -1.97 -0.13
N LYS A 74 0.65 -0.97 0.05
CA LYS A 74 1.80 -1.04 0.97
C LYS A 74 1.77 0.13 1.93
N THR A 75 1.94 -0.14 3.22
CA THR A 75 2.24 0.94 4.16
C THR A 75 3.51 1.61 3.66
N PHE A 76 3.57 2.93 3.56
CA PHE A 76 4.79 3.58 3.09
C PHE A 76 4.89 5.02 3.57
N ASN A 77 5.87 5.31 4.42
CA ASN A 77 6.20 6.65 4.88
C ASN A 77 7.68 6.76 5.26
N SER A 78 8.16 7.96 5.57
CA SER A 78 9.58 8.20 5.86
C SER A 78 10.05 7.58 7.18
N LYS A 79 9.12 7.20 8.08
CA LYS A 79 9.41 6.81 9.47
C LYS A 79 10.13 7.91 10.27
N GLN A 80 10.07 9.17 9.83
CA GLN A 80 10.78 10.29 10.46
C GLN A 80 9.87 11.15 11.35
N ASP A 81 9.11 10.50 12.25
CA ASP A 81 8.19 11.20 13.15
C ASP A 81 8.54 11.02 14.62
N TRP A 82 7.94 11.86 15.45
CA TRP A 82 8.06 11.78 16.90
C TRP A 82 7.61 10.42 17.48
N SER A 83 6.66 9.74 16.83
CA SER A 83 6.18 8.40 17.22
C SER A 83 7.07 7.26 16.70
N ALA A 84 8.04 7.54 15.84
CA ALA A 84 9.08 6.60 15.43
C ALA A 84 10.21 6.47 16.48
N GLY A 85 9.92 6.85 17.74
CA GLY A 85 10.81 6.88 18.90
C GLY A 85 11.56 5.57 19.22
N PRO A 86 12.35 5.52 20.32
CA PRO A 86 13.43 4.56 20.58
C PRO A 86 13.00 3.09 20.40
N PRO A 87 13.94 2.13 20.20
CA PRO A 87 13.78 0.81 19.50
C PRO A 87 12.64 -0.13 19.93
N ASN A 88 11.86 0.22 20.94
CA ASN A 88 10.63 -0.46 21.28
C ASN A 88 9.51 -0.01 20.35
N ARG A 89 9.10 -0.94 19.48
CA ARG A 89 7.97 -0.84 18.57
C ARG A 89 6.72 -0.29 19.30
N LEU A 90 6.34 0.95 18.96
CA LEU A 90 5.01 1.45 19.25
C LEU A 90 4.03 0.87 18.20
N ASP A 91 2.80 0.62 18.62
CA ASP A 91 1.73 -0.02 17.82
C ASP A 91 1.34 0.73 16.53
N SER A 92 1.81 1.96 16.38
CA SER A 92 1.57 2.85 15.24
C SER A 92 2.63 2.77 14.14
N VAL A 93 3.78 2.12 14.38
CA VAL A 93 4.85 1.98 13.40
C VAL A 93 4.62 0.74 12.54
N TRP A 94 4.24 0.97 11.28
CA TRP A 94 3.96 -0.08 10.29
C TRP A 94 4.87 -0.01 9.06
N GLU A 95 5.75 1.00 8.99
CA GLU A 95 6.86 1.07 8.04
C GLU A 95 8.17 0.86 8.80
N GLU A 96 8.74 -0.34 8.71
CA GLU A 96 9.97 -0.66 9.44
C GLU A 96 11.23 -0.32 8.65
N THR A 97 11.22 -0.62 7.34
CA THR A 97 12.37 -0.53 6.46
C THR A 97 12.06 0.26 5.18
N PRO A 98 11.80 1.59 5.30
CA PRO A 98 11.36 2.40 4.17
C PRO A 98 12.34 2.43 3.00
N GLN A 99 13.65 2.29 3.27
CA GLN A 99 14.68 2.23 2.22
C GLN A 99 14.66 0.91 1.45
N GLU A 100 14.37 -0.21 2.12
CA GLU A 100 14.19 -1.51 1.47
C GLU A 100 12.90 -1.53 0.64
N THR A 101 11.81 -0.98 1.21
CA THR A 101 10.55 -0.79 0.50
C THR A 101 10.76 0.01 -0.78
N LEU A 102 11.44 1.17 -0.68
CA LEU A 102 11.76 2.03 -1.83
C LEU A 102 12.57 1.27 -2.90
N ALA A 103 13.63 0.57 -2.49
CA ALA A 103 14.47 -0.17 -3.43
C ALA A 103 13.67 -1.24 -4.18
N PHE A 104 12.84 -2.01 -3.46
CA PHE A 104 12.02 -3.04 -4.08
C PHE A 104 10.92 -2.48 -4.98
N MET A 105 10.29 -1.35 -4.59
CA MET A 105 9.28 -0.70 -5.42
C MET A 105 9.83 -0.33 -6.81
N GLN A 106 11.11 0.04 -6.92
CA GLN A 106 11.75 0.36 -8.21
C GLN A 106 11.86 -0.83 -9.16
N GLU A 107 11.88 -2.05 -8.63
CA GLU A 107 12.03 -3.28 -9.42
C GLU A 107 10.68 -3.84 -9.90
N VAL A 108 9.57 -3.35 -9.34
CA VAL A 108 8.22 -3.89 -9.57
C VAL A 108 7.41 -2.98 -10.48
N GLU A 109 6.94 -3.54 -11.61
CA GLU A 109 6.08 -2.84 -12.57
C GLU A 109 4.61 -2.75 -12.12
N VAL A 110 4.17 -3.65 -11.23
CA VAL A 110 2.81 -3.62 -10.67
C VAL A 110 2.56 -2.30 -9.93
N PRO A 111 1.42 -1.61 -10.17
CA PRO A 111 1.10 -0.35 -9.50
C PRO A 111 1.09 -0.45 -7.97
N TRP A 112 1.55 0.63 -7.32
CA TRP A 112 1.57 0.74 -5.87
C TRP A 112 0.54 1.74 -5.34
N ILE A 113 -0.29 1.28 -4.41
CA ILE A 113 -1.14 2.13 -3.58
C ILE A 113 -0.50 2.25 -2.20
N ALA A 114 0.07 3.42 -1.89
CA ALA A 114 0.62 3.67 -0.56
C ALA A 114 -0.49 4.01 0.44
N TYR A 115 -0.47 3.38 1.61
CA TYR A 115 -1.40 3.69 2.71
C TYR A 115 -0.66 3.94 4.02
N LYS A 116 -1.36 4.48 5.03
CA LYS A 116 -0.75 4.95 6.29
C LYS A 116 0.42 5.92 6.06
N VAL A 117 0.36 6.69 4.98
CA VAL A 117 1.38 7.68 4.59
C VAL A 117 1.48 8.82 5.61
N LEU A 118 0.47 8.99 6.47
CA LEU A 118 0.41 10.01 7.52
C LEU A 118 0.79 9.51 8.92
N GLY A 119 1.13 8.22 9.09
CA GLY A 119 1.55 7.70 10.39
C GLY A 119 0.52 7.93 11.51
N ALA A 120 -0.77 7.76 11.21
CA ALA A 120 -1.88 8.08 12.12
C ALA A 120 -1.93 9.56 12.57
N GLY A 121 -1.48 10.48 11.71
CA GLY A 121 -1.45 11.92 11.96
C GLY A 121 -0.12 12.43 12.52
N SER A 122 0.85 11.55 12.77
CA SER A 122 2.20 11.95 13.18
C SER A 122 3.00 12.62 12.08
N ILE A 123 2.69 12.33 10.80
CA ILE A 123 3.31 12.95 9.62
C ILE A 123 2.33 13.97 9.04
N HIS A 124 2.82 15.18 8.80
CA HIS A 124 2.03 16.19 8.12
C HIS A 124 1.75 15.78 6.65
N PRO A 125 0.53 15.95 6.11
CA PRO A 125 0.18 15.57 4.74
C PRO A 125 1.13 16.05 3.66
N ARG A 126 1.58 17.31 3.74
CA ARG A 126 2.62 17.89 2.88
C ARG A 126 3.88 17.02 2.76
N GLU A 127 4.34 16.43 3.86
CA GLU A 127 5.56 15.61 3.89
C GLU A 127 5.26 14.18 3.45
N GLY A 128 4.20 13.57 4.00
CA GLY A 128 3.83 12.19 3.72
C GLY A 128 3.49 11.95 2.25
N PHE A 129 2.71 12.84 1.63
CA PHE A 129 2.32 12.72 0.22
C PHE A 129 3.53 12.92 -0.71
N GLN A 130 4.35 13.94 -0.44
CA GLN A 130 5.56 14.19 -1.21
C GLN A 130 6.52 13.00 -1.14
N TYR A 131 6.73 12.44 0.05
CA TYR A 131 7.59 11.28 0.24
C TYR A 131 7.07 10.07 -0.53
N ALA A 132 5.78 9.73 -0.38
CA ALA A 132 5.21 8.55 -1.03
C ALA A 132 5.26 8.65 -2.57
N PHE A 133 4.82 9.77 -3.14
CA PHE A 133 4.83 9.95 -4.60
C PHE A 133 6.25 10.01 -5.17
N GLN A 134 7.18 10.73 -4.53
CA GLN A 134 8.56 10.83 -5.02
C GLN A 134 9.27 9.48 -5.06
N ASN A 135 8.91 8.59 -4.14
CA ASN A 135 9.58 7.31 -3.95
C ASN A 135 8.81 6.12 -4.55
N GLY A 136 7.84 6.38 -5.44
CA GLY A 136 7.33 5.38 -6.37
C GLY A 136 5.88 4.96 -6.20
N ALA A 137 5.13 5.48 -5.22
CA ALA A 137 3.71 5.19 -5.09
C ALA A 137 2.91 5.79 -6.26
N ASP A 138 2.05 5.02 -6.89
CA ASP A 138 1.20 5.50 -8.00
C ASP A 138 -0.10 6.13 -7.49
N PHE A 139 -0.61 5.64 -6.36
CA PHE A 139 -1.77 6.18 -5.67
C PHE A 139 -1.53 6.29 -4.17
N LEU A 140 -2.29 7.15 -3.50
CA LEU A 140 -2.36 7.25 -2.05
C LEU A 140 -3.75 6.85 -1.57
N CYS A 141 -3.81 5.99 -0.55
CA CYS A 141 -5.02 5.70 0.23
C CYS A 141 -4.89 6.38 1.59
N VAL A 142 -5.61 7.47 1.77
CA VAL A 142 -5.45 8.39 2.90
C VAL A 142 -6.76 8.47 3.69
N GLY A 143 -6.69 8.22 4.99
CA GLY A 143 -7.79 8.46 5.92
C GLY A 143 -7.69 9.88 6.48
N MET A 144 -8.78 10.64 6.41
CA MET A 144 -8.85 12.04 6.84
C MET A 144 -10.27 12.36 7.32
N PHE A 145 -10.42 13.43 8.10
CA PHE A 145 -11.73 13.99 8.43
C PHE A 145 -12.27 14.80 7.25
N ASP A 146 -13.58 15.03 7.22
CA ASP A 146 -14.26 15.81 6.19
C ASP A 146 -13.68 17.23 6.06
N PHE A 147 -13.37 17.89 7.17
CA PHE A 147 -12.77 19.23 7.19
C PHE A 147 -11.29 19.26 6.75
N HIS A 148 -10.61 18.12 6.61
CA HIS A 148 -9.26 18.04 6.04
C HIS A 148 -9.27 17.86 4.52
N VAL A 149 -10.39 17.43 3.92
CA VAL A 149 -10.43 16.99 2.51
C VAL A 149 -9.92 18.05 1.54
N THR A 150 -10.35 19.29 1.68
CA THR A 150 -9.92 20.37 0.77
C THR A 150 -8.41 20.59 0.83
N GLU A 151 -7.85 20.75 2.04
CA GLU A 151 -6.42 20.99 2.21
C GLU A 151 -5.58 19.79 1.77
N ASP A 152 -5.98 18.56 2.15
CA ASP A 152 -5.25 17.35 1.79
C ASP A 152 -5.23 17.13 0.26
N VAL A 153 -6.33 17.44 -0.43
CA VAL A 153 -6.37 17.35 -1.91
C VAL A 153 -5.41 18.37 -2.55
N GLU A 154 -5.38 19.61 -2.07
CA GLU A 154 -4.46 20.64 -2.58
C GLU A 154 -2.99 20.23 -2.36
N LEU A 155 -2.68 19.69 -1.18
CA LEU A 155 -1.35 19.18 -0.85
C LEU A 155 -0.97 17.96 -1.72
N ALA A 156 -1.91 17.05 -1.97
CA ALA A 156 -1.70 15.89 -2.82
C ALA A 156 -1.42 16.31 -4.27
N GLN A 157 -2.16 17.29 -4.82
CA GLN A 157 -1.91 17.83 -6.15
C GLN A 157 -0.53 18.47 -6.26
N ALA A 158 -0.15 19.28 -5.28
CA ALA A 158 1.18 19.91 -5.24
C ALA A 158 2.31 18.87 -5.15
N ALA A 159 2.12 17.81 -4.37
CA ALA A 159 3.08 16.70 -4.27
C ALA A 159 3.19 15.93 -5.58
N LEU A 160 2.05 15.64 -6.24
CA LEU A 160 2.02 14.96 -7.53
C LEU A 160 2.77 15.75 -8.62
N GLU A 161 2.54 17.06 -8.71
CA GLU A 161 3.23 17.92 -9.68
C GLU A 161 4.75 17.90 -9.47
N LYS A 162 5.20 18.00 -8.22
CA LYS A 162 6.63 17.93 -7.87
C LYS A 162 7.27 16.58 -8.17
N SER A 163 6.47 15.51 -8.15
CA SER A 163 6.93 14.13 -8.38
C SER A 163 6.65 13.62 -9.80
N ARG A 164 6.31 14.50 -10.76
CA ARG A 164 6.16 14.12 -12.17
C ARG A 164 7.42 13.47 -12.73
N ILE A 165 8.58 13.99 -12.32
CA ILE A 165 9.89 13.41 -12.61
C ILE A 165 10.42 12.74 -11.34
N ARG A 166 10.46 11.41 -11.37
CA ARG A 166 10.92 10.56 -10.27
C ARG A 166 11.63 9.31 -10.82
N ASN A 167 12.41 8.63 -9.98
CA ASN A 167 13.26 7.52 -10.41
C ASN A 167 12.46 6.33 -10.92
N ARG A 168 11.40 5.93 -10.21
CA ARG A 168 10.47 4.90 -10.65
C ARG A 168 9.40 5.53 -11.56
N PRO A 169 9.22 5.09 -12.82
CA PRO A 169 8.14 5.57 -13.67
C PRO A 169 6.75 5.41 -13.03
N TRP A 170 5.76 6.13 -13.55
CA TRP A 170 4.36 5.88 -13.20
C TRP A 170 3.88 4.61 -13.90
N SER A 171 3.23 3.73 -13.15
CA SER A 171 2.80 2.40 -13.64
C SER A 171 1.28 2.22 -13.74
N ALA A 172 0.52 3.23 -13.31
CA ALA A 172 -0.94 3.24 -13.31
C ALA A 172 -1.54 3.90 -14.55
#